data_AF-A0A1F6I542-F1
#
_entry.id   AF-A0A1F6I542-F1
#
_cell.length_a   1.000
_cell.length_b   1.000
_cell.length_c   1.000
_cell.angle_alpha   90.00
_cell.angle_beta   90.00
_cell.angle_gamma   90.00
#
_symmetry.space_group_name_H-M   'P 1'
#
loop_
_entity.id
_entity.type
_entity.pdbx_description
1 polymer ?
#
loop_
_entity_poly.entity_id
_entity_poly.type
_entity_poly.pdbx_seq_one_letter_code
_entity_poly.pdbx_strand_id
1 'polypeptide(L)'
;MIDRKKINPTTEEGSNTYRTQIGQQAQNLSRSAKQRLKWMRHFVKYRNARLTCRHFGISPDTFYLWANRFDPDDLFALEDNAKTRRPHKLRTSKHLETHLETIKSLKNVDPRLGKIRITKILQETGHKISSSTVSRILVSSRKGIDFGKEEA
;
A
#
# COMPACT_ATOMS: atom_id res chain seq x y z
N MET A 1 21.07 15.21 14.32
CA MET A 1 22.53 14.97 14.12
C MET A 1 22.70 13.47 13.93
N ILE A 2 23.24 13.01 12.81
CA ILE A 2 23.36 11.57 12.53
C ILE A 2 24.46 10.99 13.42
N ASP A 3 24.10 10.05 14.29
CA ASP A 3 24.96 9.51 15.35
C ASP A 3 26.15 8.73 14.77
N ARG A 4 27.37 9.10 15.17
CA ARG A 4 28.63 8.58 14.61
C ARG A 4 29.04 7.19 15.11
N LYS A 5 28.34 6.62 16.11
CA LYS A 5 28.67 5.32 16.70
C LYS A 5 28.19 4.10 15.88
N LYS A 6 27.41 4.30 14.81
CA LYS A 6 26.84 3.22 13.98
C LYS A 6 27.70 2.78 12.77
N ILE A 7 28.95 3.25 12.64
CA ILE A 7 29.74 3.05 11.40
C ILE A 7 30.84 1.97 11.54
N ASN A 8 31.15 1.47 12.73
CA ASN A 8 32.23 0.47 12.89
C ASN A 8 31.80 -0.70 13.79
N PRO A 9 31.44 -1.88 13.23
CA PRO A 9 31.39 -3.11 14.01
C PRO A 9 32.81 -3.53 14.38
N THR A 10 33.12 -3.52 15.68
CA THR A 10 34.46 -3.73 16.27
C THR A 10 34.91 -5.20 16.32
N THR A 11 34.46 -6.05 15.39
CA THR A 11 34.86 -7.47 15.34
C THR A 11 34.91 -7.96 13.89
N GLU A 12 36.06 -8.50 13.48
CA GLU A 12 36.38 -8.84 12.09
C GLU A 12 35.43 -9.90 11.49
N GLU A 13 34.90 -10.82 12.32
CA GLU A 13 33.97 -11.87 11.89
C GLU A 13 32.54 -11.36 11.60
N GLY A 14 32.04 -10.42 12.42
CA GLY A 14 30.77 -9.75 12.17
C GLY A 14 30.82 -8.81 10.95
N SER A 15 32.04 -8.45 10.52
CA SER A 15 32.31 -7.52 9.42
C SER A 15 31.95 -8.09 8.03
N ASN A 16 31.99 -9.41 7.89
CA ASN A 16 31.77 -10.10 6.61
C ASN A 16 30.30 -10.51 6.42
N THR A 17 29.65 -10.95 7.50
CA THR A 17 28.22 -11.28 7.51
C THR A 17 27.36 -10.05 7.28
N TYR A 18 27.68 -8.89 7.90
CA TYR A 18 26.92 -7.65 7.66
C TYR A 18 27.06 -7.19 6.20
N ARG A 19 28.26 -7.24 5.61
CA ARG A 19 28.48 -6.81 4.22
C ARG A 19 27.68 -7.66 3.25
N THR A 20 27.63 -8.96 3.50
CA THR A 20 26.86 -9.92 2.71
C THR A 20 25.36 -9.65 2.84
N GLN A 21 24.86 -9.45 4.05
CA GLN A 21 23.45 -9.13 4.32
C GLN A 21 23.00 -7.84 3.64
N ILE A 22 23.77 -6.75 3.79
CA ILE A 22 23.47 -5.45 3.14
C ILE A 22 23.54 -5.59 1.61
N GLY A 23 24.50 -6.36 1.11
CA GLY A 23 24.60 -6.69 -0.32
C GLY A 23 23.35 -7.41 -0.83
N GLN A 24 22.85 -8.40 -0.08
CA GLN A 24 21.64 -9.14 -0.41
C GLN A 24 20.38 -8.26 -0.36
N GLN A 25 20.25 -7.43 0.68
CA GLN A 25 19.16 -6.44 0.76
C GLN A 25 19.16 -5.52 -0.47
N ALA A 26 20.33 -4.98 -0.84
CA ALA A 26 20.46 -4.10 -1.99
C ALA A 26 20.03 -4.75 -3.31
N GLN A 27 20.20 -6.07 -3.47
CA GLN A 27 19.72 -6.81 -4.65
C GLN A 27 18.20 -6.92 -4.70
N ASN A 28 17.57 -7.11 -3.55
CA ASN A 28 16.13 -7.32 -3.41
C ASN A 28 15.31 -6.02 -3.43
N LEU A 29 15.96 -4.86 -3.43
CA LEU A 29 15.30 -3.56 -3.55
C LEU A 29 14.65 -3.33 -4.92
N SER A 30 13.53 -2.62 -4.89
CA SER A 30 12.88 -2.05 -6.08
C SER A 30 13.79 -1.08 -6.82
N ARG A 31 13.47 -0.81 -8.09
CA ARG A 31 14.24 0.14 -8.91
C ARG A 31 14.27 1.55 -8.30
N SER A 32 13.17 2.00 -7.70
CA SER A 32 13.09 3.32 -7.06
C SER A 32 13.91 3.36 -5.76
N ALA A 33 13.87 2.30 -4.94
CA ALA A 33 14.68 2.19 -3.73
C ALA A 33 16.18 2.13 -4.04
N LYS A 34 16.61 1.37 -5.06
CA LYS A 34 18.00 1.35 -5.55
C LYS A 34 18.48 2.74 -5.98
N GLN A 35 17.61 3.52 -6.64
CA GLN A 35 17.94 4.89 -7.01
C GLN A 35 18.14 5.79 -5.79
N ARG A 36 17.26 5.70 -4.79
CA ARG A 36 17.41 6.44 -3.52
C ARG A 36 18.66 6.04 -2.75
N LEU A 37 19.03 4.77 -2.78
CA LEU A 37 20.27 4.29 -2.17
C LEU A 37 21.50 4.95 -2.83
N LYS A 38 21.49 5.18 -4.15
CA LYS A 38 22.54 5.96 -4.82
C LYS A 38 22.61 7.40 -4.30
N TRP A 39 21.46 8.03 -4.03
CA TRP A 39 21.42 9.37 -3.43
C TRP A 39 22.08 9.37 -2.06
N MET A 40 21.74 8.39 -1.22
CA MET A 40 22.31 8.27 0.13
C MET A 40 23.82 8.00 0.08
N ARG A 41 24.28 7.10 -0.79
CA ARG A 41 25.72 6.84 -0.98
C ARG A 41 26.48 8.08 -1.44
N HIS A 42 25.94 8.82 -2.40
CA HIS A 42 26.52 10.08 -2.87
C HIS A 42 26.56 11.13 -1.75
N PHE A 43 25.48 11.28 -0.99
CA PHE A 43 25.44 12.20 0.14
C PHE A 43 26.42 11.80 1.25
N VAL A 44 26.56 10.51 1.56
CA VAL A 44 27.54 10.02 2.53
C VAL A 44 28.97 10.35 2.09
N LYS A 45 29.26 10.26 0.79
CA LYS A 45 30.57 10.60 0.22
C LYS A 45 30.89 12.09 0.30
N TYR A 46 29.96 12.97 -0.10
CA TYR A 46 30.25 14.41 -0.24
C TYR A 46 29.70 15.29 0.88
N ARG A 47 28.85 14.74 1.76
CA ARG A 47 28.17 15.43 2.88
C ARG A 47 27.46 16.73 2.50
N ASN A 48 27.09 16.87 1.23
CA ASN A 48 26.42 18.06 0.70
C ASN A 48 25.11 17.66 -0.01
N ALA A 49 23.99 18.02 0.63
CA ALA A 49 22.65 17.70 0.15
C ALA A 49 22.33 18.41 -1.17
N ARG A 50 22.66 19.71 -1.29
CA ARG A 50 22.42 20.51 -2.49
C ARG A 50 23.22 20.01 -3.70
N LEU A 51 24.47 19.58 -3.48
CA LEU A 51 25.28 18.93 -4.52
C LEU A 51 24.64 17.62 -4.99
N THR A 52 24.18 16.80 -4.05
CA THR A 52 23.48 15.54 -4.35
C THR A 52 22.19 15.78 -5.13
N CYS A 53 21.42 16.81 -4.75
CA CYS A 53 20.20 17.21 -5.44
C CYS A 53 20.47 17.60 -6.91
N ARG A 54 21.51 18.43 -7.14
CA ARG A 54 21.93 18.81 -8.50
C ARG A 54 22.40 17.62 -9.32
N HIS A 55 23.16 16.70 -8.73
CA HIS A 55 23.70 15.53 -9.43
C HIS A 55 22.60 14.57 -9.91
N PHE A 56 21.55 14.37 -9.11
CA PHE A 56 20.47 13.44 -9.44
C PHE A 56 19.20 14.11 -10.00
N GLY A 57 19.17 15.44 -10.10
CA GLY A 57 17.99 16.18 -10.58
C GLY A 57 16.78 16.04 -9.65
N ILE A 58 16.98 16.05 -8.34
CA ILE A 58 15.91 15.90 -7.34
C ILE A 58 15.72 17.18 -6.53
N SER A 59 14.49 17.42 -6.06
CA SER A 59 14.23 18.54 -5.16
C SER A 59 14.85 18.30 -3.77
N PRO A 60 15.30 19.36 -3.07
CA PRO A 60 15.77 19.26 -1.69
C PRO A 60 14.75 18.59 -0.77
N ASP A 61 13.46 18.90 -0.92
CA ASP A 61 12.40 18.34 -0.09
C ASP A 61 12.29 16.82 -0.26
N THR A 62 12.38 16.35 -1.50
CA THR A 62 12.41 14.91 -1.81
C THR A 62 13.63 14.27 -1.17
N PHE A 63 14.80 14.91 -1.28
CA PHE A 63 16.02 14.40 -0.68
C PHE A 63 15.89 14.28 0.85
N TYR A 64 15.45 15.33 1.54
CA TYR A 64 15.33 15.31 3.01
C TYR A 64 14.25 14.33 3.49
N LEU A 65 13.15 14.19 2.75
CA LEU A 65 12.13 13.17 3.05
C LEU A 65 12.73 11.76 3.10
N TRP A 66 13.59 11.41 2.14
CA TRP A 66 14.23 10.10 2.08
C TRP A 66 15.44 10.00 3.01
N ALA A 67 16.19 11.08 3.21
CA ALA A 67 17.31 11.10 4.14
C ALA A 67 16.85 10.86 5.60
N ASN A 68 15.67 11.38 5.97
CA ASN A 68 15.07 11.13 7.28
C ASN A 68 14.60 9.68 7.47
N ARG A 69 14.35 8.94 6.39
CA ARG A 69 13.94 7.53 6.42
C ARG A 69 15.12 6.58 6.28
N PHE A 70 16.28 7.06 5.87
CA PHE A 70 17.41 6.20 5.56
C PHE A 70 18.02 5.62 6.83
N ASP A 71 17.98 4.29 6.94
CA ASP A 71 18.72 3.53 7.94
C ASP A 71 19.82 2.71 7.22
N PRO A 72 21.11 2.89 7.56
CA PRO A 72 22.18 2.06 7.00
C PRO A 72 22.04 0.56 7.29
N ASP A 73 21.35 0.20 8.38
CA ASP A 73 21.16 -1.19 8.81
C ASP A 73 19.92 -1.83 8.14
N ASP A 74 18.98 -1.02 7.65
CA ASP A 74 17.77 -1.44 6.95
C ASP A 74 17.54 -0.67 5.65
N LEU A 75 18.01 -1.25 4.54
CA LEU A 75 17.84 -0.64 3.23
C LEU A 75 16.39 -0.62 2.73
N PHE A 76 15.50 -1.45 3.29
CA PHE A 76 14.09 -1.47 2.90
C PHE A 76 13.35 -0.21 3.35
N ALA A 77 13.92 0.58 4.26
CA ALA A 77 13.38 1.89 4.63
C ALA A 77 13.34 2.89 3.44
N LEU A 78 14.09 2.62 2.37
CA LEU A 78 14.05 3.37 1.11
C LEU A 78 12.97 2.89 0.13
N GLU A 79 12.18 1.89 0.50
CA GLU A 79 11.04 1.43 -0.27
C GLU A 79 9.86 2.38 -0.19
N ASP A 80 9.03 2.35 -1.24
CA ASP A 80 7.79 3.10 -1.27
C ASP A 80 6.76 2.48 -0.33
N ASN A 81 6.39 3.21 0.71
CA ASN A 81 5.34 2.77 1.62
C ASN A 81 3.95 3.03 1.01
N ALA A 82 3.36 1.99 0.39
CA ALA A 82 2.02 2.05 -0.20
C ALA A 82 0.93 2.47 0.82
N LYS A 83 1.11 2.18 2.12
CA LYS A 83 0.16 2.59 3.17
C LYS A 83 0.10 4.11 3.33
N THR A 84 1.23 4.80 3.15
CA THR A 84 1.31 6.27 3.26
C THR A 84 0.68 7.00 2.07
N ARG A 85 0.49 6.32 0.94
CA ARG A 85 -0.15 6.90 -0.26
C ARG A 85 -1.67 6.87 -0.20
N ARG A 86 -2.24 6.12 0.74
CA ARG A 86 -3.69 5.98 0.86
C ARG A 86 -4.25 7.15 1.68
N PRO A 87 -5.30 7.84 1.20
CA PRO A 87 -5.95 8.90 1.98
C PRO A 87 -6.39 8.40 3.35
N HIS A 88 -6.17 9.20 4.40
CA HIS A 88 -6.56 8.88 5.77
C HIS A 88 -8.08 8.67 5.90
N LYS A 89 -8.86 9.42 5.12
CA LYS A 89 -10.32 9.30 5.09
C LYS A 89 -10.77 8.89 3.70
N LEU A 90 -11.19 7.63 3.59
CA LEU A 90 -11.87 7.15 2.38
C LEU A 90 -13.37 7.44 2.50
N ARG A 91 -13.99 7.77 1.37
CA ARG A 91 -15.44 7.83 1.30
C ARG A 91 -16.00 6.41 1.38
N THR A 92 -16.77 6.13 2.42
CA THR A 92 -17.60 4.92 2.50
C THR A 92 -18.96 5.20 1.86
N SER A 93 -19.49 4.27 1.06
CA SER A 93 -20.82 4.40 0.47
C SER A 93 -21.89 4.20 1.54
N LYS A 94 -22.70 5.23 1.83
CA LYS A 94 -23.83 5.13 2.78
C LYS A 94 -24.93 4.16 2.32
N HIS A 95 -25.07 3.97 1.01
CA HIS A 95 -26.07 3.06 0.44
C HIS A 95 -25.75 1.57 0.65
N LEU A 96 -24.57 1.26 1.19
CA LEU A 96 -24.12 -0.12 1.30
C LEU A 96 -24.84 -0.82 2.47
N GLU A 97 -24.82 -0.27 3.67
CA GLU A 97 -25.35 -0.94 4.87
C GLU A 97 -26.84 -1.34 4.74
N THR A 98 -27.73 -0.37 4.48
CA THR A 98 -29.18 -0.60 4.51
C THR A 98 -29.67 -1.56 3.42
N HIS A 99 -29.04 -1.54 2.25
CA HIS A 99 -29.48 -2.35 1.11
C HIS A 99 -28.72 -3.66 0.97
N LEU A 100 -27.58 -3.81 1.65
CA LEU A 100 -26.79 -5.02 1.63
C LEU A 100 -27.61 -6.22 2.11
N GLU A 101 -28.28 -6.08 3.25
CA GLU A 101 -29.05 -7.16 3.86
C GLU A 101 -30.20 -7.58 2.93
N THR A 102 -30.96 -6.62 2.41
CA THR A 102 -32.05 -6.91 1.47
C THR A 102 -31.54 -7.58 0.19
N ILE A 103 -30.43 -7.11 -0.39
CA ILE A 103 -29.83 -7.70 -1.59
C ILE A 103 -29.32 -9.11 -1.31
N LYS A 104 -28.72 -9.35 -0.14
CA LYS A 104 -28.28 -10.69 0.31
C LYS A 104 -29.47 -11.64 0.45
N SER A 105 -30.53 -11.23 1.12
CA SER A 105 -31.75 -12.06 1.28
C SER A 105 -32.36 -12.43 -0.08
N LEU A 106 -32.44 -11.47 -1.01
CA LEU A 106 -32.92 -11.74 -2.38
C LEU A 106 -32.03 -12.74 -3.13
N LYS A 107 -30.71 -12.71 -2.90
CA LYS A 107 -29.76 -13.64 -3.52
C LYS A 107 -29.76 -15.03 -2.89
N ASN A 108 -30.09 -15.14 -1.61
CA ASN A 108 -30.26 -16.42 -0.93
C ASN A 108 -31.50 -17.16 -1.44
N VAL A 109 -32.58 -16.42 -1.72
CA VAL A 109 -33.82 -17.01 -2.29
C VAL A 109 -33.63 -17.43 -3.74
N ASP A 110 -32.99 -16.60 -4.57
CA ASP A 110 -32.66 -16.95 -5.96
C ASP A 110 -31.26 -16.46 -6.37
N PRO A 111 -30.28 -17.37 -6.45
CA PRO A 111 -28.93 -17.06 -6.92
C PRO A 111 -28.86 -16.55 -8.37
N ARG A 112 -29.86 -16.84 -9.22
CA ARG A 112 -29.89 -16.43 -10.64
C ARG A 112 -30.37 -15.00 -10.83
N LEU A 113 -30.87 -14.35 -9.77
CA LEU A 113 -31.48 -13.03 -9.87
C LEU A 113 -30.49 -11.96 -10.36
N GLY A 114 -30.72 -11.41 -11.55
CA GLY A 114 -29.87 -10.38 -12.14
C GLY A 114 -30.04 -9.00 -11.47
N LYS A 115 -29.04 -8.13 -11.64
CA LYS A 115 -29.04 -6.75 -11.10
C LYS A 115 -30.31 -5.96 -11.43
N ILE A 116 -30.89 -6.17 -12.62
CA ILE A 116 -32.10 -5.44 -13.08
C ILE A 116 -33.31 -5.83 -12.24
N ARG A 117 -33.52 -7.14 -12.02
CA ARG A 117 -34.63 -7.65 -11.22
C ARG A 117 -34.52 -7.24 -9.76
N ILE A 118 -33.31 -7.34 -9.18
CA ILE A 118 -33.04 -6.86 -7.81
C ILE A 118 -33.37 -5.37 -7.68
N THR A 119 -33.00 -4.56 -8.68
CA THR A 119 -33.29 -3.12 -8.67
C THR A 119 -34.80 -2.86 -8.68
N LYS A 120 -35.56 -3.59 -9.50
CA LYS A 120 -37.01 -3.45 -9.59
C LYS A 120 -37.70 -3.79 -8.26
N ILE A 121 -37.34 -4.92 -7.65
CA ILE A 121 -37.88 -5.35 -6.35
C ILE A 121 -37.54 -4.33 -5.25
N LEU A 122 -36.32 -3.78 -5.27
CA LEU A 122 -35.93 -2.74 -4.32
C LEU A 122 -36.73 -1.45 -4.52
N GLN A 123 -37.02 -1.06 -5.75
CA GLN A 123 -37.86 0.11 -6.05
C GLN A 123 -39.32 -0.10 -5.63
N GLU A 124 -39.88 -1.30 -5.83
CA GLU A 124 -41.23 -1.68 -5.37
C GLU A 124 -41.35 -1.66 -3.85
N THR A 125 -40.28 -1.99 -3.13
CA THR A 125 -40.20 -1.93 -1.65
C THR A 125 -39.85 -0.53 -1.12
N GLY A 126 -39.82 0.50 -1.98
CA GLY A 126 -39.61 1.90 -1.59
C GLY A 126 -38.16 2.38 -1.63
N HIS A 127 -37.20 1.55 -2.03
CA HIS A 127 -35.78 1.92 -2.10
C HIS A 127 -35.41 2.54 -3.46
N LYS A 128 -34.93 3.78 -3.46
CA LYS A 128 -34.50 4.50 -4.68
C LYS A 128 -33.04 4.21 -5.03
N ILE A 129 -32.76 3.03 -5.57
CA ILE A 129 -31.40 2.58 -5.93
C ILE A 129 -31.27 2.38 -7.44
N SER A 130 -30.09 2.68 -7.99
CA SER A 130 -29.75 2.40 -9.39
C SER A 130 -29.17 0.99 -9.58
N SER A 131 -29.34 0.43 -10.78
CA SER A 131 -28.75 -0.87 -11.14
C SER A 131 -27.23 -0.92 -11.00
N SER A 132 -26.54 0.20 -11.25
CA SER A 132 -25.09 0.31 -11.06
C SER A 132 -24.70 0.27 -9.59
N THR A 133 -25.51 0.81 -8.69
CA THR A 133 -25.27 0.69 -7.24
C THR A 133 -25.42 -0.76 -6.80
N VAL A 134 -26.49 -1.45 -7.20
CA VAL A 134 -26.67 -2.90 -6.92
C VAL A 134 -25.48 -3.71 -7.44
N SER A 135 -25.00 -3.41 -8.64
CA SER A 135 -23.83 -4.09 -9.22
C SER A 135 -22.56 -3.88 -8.38
N ARG A 136 -22.30 -2.66 -7.91
CA ARG A 136 -21.15 -2.36 -7.02
C ARG A 136 -21.27 -3.10 -5.70
N ILE A 137 -22.47 -3.17 -5.13
CA ILE A 137 -22.75 -3.93 -3.90
C ILE A 137 -22.43 -5.41 -4.12
N LEU A 138 -22.96 -6.03 -5.18
CA LEU A 138 -22.72 -7.43 -5.51
C LEU A 138 -21.23 -7.75 -5.73
N VAL A 139 -20.49 -6.88 -6.44
CA VAL A 139 -19.04 -7.04 -6.65
C VAL A 139 -18.28 -6.88 -5.33
N SER A 140 -18.69 -5.94 -4.48
CA SER A 140 -18.07 -5.74 -3.16
C SER A 140 -18.29 -6.94 -2.24
N SER A 141 -19.49 -7.53 -2.23
CA SER A 141 -19.79 -8.72 -1.41
C SER A 141 -19.01 -9.96 -1.87
N ARG A 142 -18.73 -10.10 -3.18
CA ARG A 142 -17.96 -11.22 -3.73
C ARG A 142 -16.48 -11.21 -3.33
N LYS A 143 -15.93 -10.06 -2.94
CA LYS A 143 -14.50 -9.89 -2.63
C LYS A 143 -14.13 -10.21 -1.17
N GLY A 144 -15.05 -10.68 -0.33
CA GLY A 144 -14.66 -11.02 1.05
C GLY A 144 -15.76 -11.50 2.01
N ILE A 145 -16.78 -12.22 1.55
CA ILE A 145 -17.72 -12.93 2.45
C ILE A 145 -18.10 -14.24 1.77
N ASP A 146 -17.58 -15.35 2.29
CA ASP A 146 -18.03 -16.70 1.92
C ASP A 146 -19.51 -16.82 2.30
N PHE A 147 -20.38 -16.82 1.30
CA PHE A 147 -21.74 -17.30 1.49
C PHE A 147 -21.65 -18.82 1.53
N GLY A 148 -21.66 -19.36 2.75
CA GLY A 148 -21.65 -20.78 3.03
C GLY A 148 -22.56 -21.51 2.05
N LYS A 149 -21.96 -22.38 1.25
CA LYS A 149 -22.67 -23.52 0.68
C LYS A 149 -23.02 -24.39 1.88
N GLU A 150 -24.22 -24.25 2.43
CA GLU A 150 -24.79 -25.33 3.23
C GLU A 150 -25.02 -26.51 2.28
N GLU A 151 -24.40 -27.62 2.63
CA GLU A 151 -24.45 -28.90 1.93
C GLU A 151 -25.87 -29.46 1.97
N ALA A 152 -26.22 -30.15 0.88
CA ALA A 152 -27.47 -30.87 0.69
C ALA A 152 -27.51 -32.18 1.48
#